data_AF-A0A925QAW6-F1
#
_entry.id   AF-A0A925QAW6-F1
#
_cell.length_a   1.000
_cell.length_b   1.000
_cell.length_c   1.000
_cell.angle_alpha   90.00
_cell.angle_beta   90.00
_cell.angle_gamma   90.00
#
_symmetry.space_group_name_H-M   'P 1'
#
loop_
_entity.id
_entity.type
_entity.pdbx_description
1 polymer ?
#
loop_
_entity_poly.entity_id
_entity_poly.type
_entity_poly.pdbx_seq_one_letter_code
_entity_poly.pdbx_strand_id
1 'polypeptide(L)'
;MKLRELLIATAIMSFTLVSASAFKLPVPSPLVTEDKIIGSAYHDTLNILSTTNECSDFFGGPSISVDVFNDLLGSVRKDYLPASIGIQMSGATTNVSSMKTRSKYRLFEKVSINANGPFYRRRHSETQPTIPRVGTFQPNTREARVLMFLHELGHVVQADGKWLLPDDGRDEGLSRRNTRKIEDVCGDEIRNLGKGNIAPTSVTRDDVR
;
A
#
# COMPACT_ATOMS: atom_id res chain seq x y z
N MET A 1 -69.06 18.11 19.40
CA MET A 1 -67.66 18.57 19.53
C MET A 1 -66.86 17.44 20.16
N LYS A 2 -65.89 16.87 19.43
CA LYS A 2 -65.00 15.79 19.90
C LYS A 2 -63.58 16.32 19.84
N LEU A 3 -62.98 16.61 21.00
CA LEU A 3 -61.58 16.98 21.14
C LEU A 3 -60.72 15.72 20.94
N ARG A 4 -59.73 15.77 20.06
CA ARG A 4 -58.68 14.74 19.94
C ARG A 4 -57.41 15.28 20.60
N GLU A 5 -56.95 14.60 21.64
CA GLU A 5 -55.64 14.84 22.24
C GLU A 5 -54.54 14.22 21.34
N LEU A 6 -53.46 14.98 21.14
CA LEU A 6 -52.27 14.60 20.38
C LEU A 6 -51.14 14.37 21.38
N LEU A 7 -50.73 13.12 21.56
CA LEU A 7 -49.58 12.73 22.39
C LEU A 7 -48.30 12.79 21.54
N ILE A 8 -47.40 13.71 21.87
CA ILE A 8 -46.05 13.79 21.31
C ILE A 8 -45.13 12.97 22.21
N ALA A 9 -44.64 11.84 21.69
CA ALA A 9 -43.65 11.00 22.39
C ALA A 9 -42.24 11.49 22.07
N THR A 10 -41.56 12.03 23.08
CA THR A 10 -40.16 12.49 23.00
C THR A 10 -39.22 11.30 23.17
N ALA A 11 -38.50 10.91 22.11
CA ALA A 11 -37.49 9.87 22.18
C ALA A 11 -36.18 10.44 22.74
N ILE A 12 -35.74 9.93 23.90
CA ILE A 12 -34.45 10.26 24.51
C ILE A 12 -33.38 9.38 23.85
N MET A 13 -32.55 9.98 22.99
CA MET A 13 -31.36 9.31 22.44
C MET A 13 -30.24 9.32 23.48
N SER A 14 -30.04 8.18 24.15
CA SER A 14 -28.86 7.94 24.99
C SER A 14 -27.62 7.73 24.12
N PHE A 15 -26.70 8.68 24.13
CA PHE A 15 -25.37 8.53 23.53
C PHE A 15 -24.45 7.80 24.51
N THR A 16 -24.12 6.54 24.21
CA THR A 16 -23.05 5.82 24.89
C THR A 16 -21.69 6.31 24.37
N LEU A 17 -20.86 6.83 25.27
CA LEU A 17 -19.47 7.17 24.99
C LEU A 17 -18.67 5.88 24.77
N VAL A 18 -18.30 5.60 23.52
CA VAL A 18 -17.34 4.55 23.19
C VAL A 18 -15.95 5.05 23.56
N SER A 19 -15.35 4.43 24.57
CA SER A 19 -13.97 4.72 24.96
C SER A 19 -13.01 4.27 23.86
N ALA A 20 -12.28 5.21 23.26
CA ALA A 20 -11.27 4.94 22.25
C ALA A 20 -10.07 4.23 22.90
N SER A 21 -10.01 2.91 22.79
CA SER A 21 -8.84 2.14 23.22
C SER A 21 -7.62 2.59 22.42
N ALA A 22 -6.57 3.03 23.12
CA ALA A 22 -5.34 3.52 22.50
C ALA A 22 -4.71 2.41 21.65
N PHE A 23 -4.73 2.62 20.34
CA PHE A 23 -4.37 1.63 19.35
C PHE A 23 -2.85 1.41 19.34
N LYS A 24 -2.40 0.19 19.64
CA LYS A 24 -1.00 -0.20 19.47
C LYS A 24 -0.84 -0.73 18.04
N LEU A 25 -0.39 0.14 17.13
CA LEU A 25 0.03 -0.26 15.78
C LEU A 25 1.02 -1.43 15.88
N PRO A 26 0.97 -2.43 14.97
CA PRO A 26 2.05 -3.39 14.83
C PRO A 26 3.37 -2.62 14.72
N VAL A 27 4.37 -3.02 15.51
CA VAL A 27 5.69 -2.40 15.40
C VAL A 27 6.22 -2.77 14.01
N PRO A 28 6.59 -1.81 13.15
CA PRO A 28 7.16 -2.12 11.85
C PRO A 28 8.36 -3.04 12.02
N SER A 29 8.63 -3.89 11.02
CA SER A 29 9.87 -4.67 10.99
C SER A 29 11.07 -3.74 11.26
N PRO A 30 12.10 -4.17 12.02
CA PRO A 30 13.31 -3.37 12.24
C PRO A 30 13.88 -2.82 10.93
N LEU A 31 13.73 -3.57 9.83
CA LEU A 31 14.17 -3.17 8.50
C LEU A 31 13.52 -1.86 7.99
N VAL A 32 12.25 -1.60 8.33
CA VAL A 32 11.56 -0.35 7.99
C VAL A 32 12.21 0.85 8.69
N THR A 33 12.74 0.63 9.90
CA THR A 33 13.39 1.67 10.70
C THR A 33 14.86 1.86 10.31
N GLU A 34 15.56 0.77 9.98
CA GLU A 34 16.99 0.77 9.69
C GLU A 34 17.32 1.15 8.23
N ASP A 35 16.46 0.81 7.28
CA ASP A 35 16.67 1.08 5.86
C ASP A 35 15.82 2.27 5.39
N LYS A 36 16.46 3.44 5.24
CA LYS A 36 15.78 4.69 4.85
C LYS A 36 14.98 4.58 3.55
N ILE A 37 15.40 3.72 2.61
CA ILE A 37 14.71 3.55 1.33
C ILE A 37 13.40 2.78 1.55
N ILE A 38 13.44 1.70 2.34
CA ILE A 38 12.24 0.95 2.74
C ILE A 38 11.34 1.84 3.60
N GLY A 39 11.89 2.52 4.60
CA GLY A 39 11.13 3.42 5.47
C GLY A 39 10.38 4.50 4.69
N SER A 40 11.06 5.15 3.72
CA SER A 40 10.42 6.13 2.84
C SER A 40 9.30 5.52 2.01
N ALA A 41 9.52 4.35 1.40
CA ALA A 41 8.49 3.68 0.60
C ALA A 41 7.31 3.21 1.45
N TYR A 42 7.56 2.74 2.67
CA TYR A 42 6.55 2.36 3.65
C TYR A 42 5.65 3.55 4.01
N HIS A 43 6.25 4.71 4.32
CA HIS A 43 5.47 5.92 4.62
C HIS A 43 4.72 6.46 3.41
N ASP A 44 5.32 6.43 2.22
CA ASP A 44 4.63 6.82 0.99
C ASP A 44 3.40 5.92 0.73
N THR A 45 3.54 4.60 0.88
CA THR A 45 2.44 3.65 0.75
C THR A 45 1.37 3.88 1.82
N LEU A 46 1.76 4.09 3.09
CA LEU A 46 0.81 4.39 4.17
C LEU A 46 0.02 5.68 3.93
N ASN A 47 0.65 6.73 3.41
CA ASN A 47 -0.04 7.98 3.12
C ASN A 47 -1.15 7.79 2.07
N ILE A 48 -0.91 6.93 1.07
CA ILE A 48 -1.93 6.56 0.07
C ILE A 48 -3.03 5.72 0.72
N LEU A 49 -2.66 4.67 1.44
CA LEU A 49 -3.62 3.71 1.99
C LEU A 49 -4.46 4.25 3.14
N SER A 50 -3.95 5.21 3.90
CA SER A 50 -4.64 5.79 5.07
C SER A 50 -5.68 6.85 4.73
N THR A 51 -5.72 7.30 3.47
CA THR A 51 -6.68 8.28 2.97
C THR A 51 -7.80 7.57 2.22
N THR A 52 -9.05 8.01 2.37
CA THR A 52 -10.16 7.51 1.54
C THR A 52 -9.97 7.96 0.10
N ASN A 53 -9.69 7.00 -0.78
CA ASN A 53 -9.49 7.16 -2.22
C ASN A 53 -9.69 5.81 -2.93
N GLU A 54 -9.71 5.82 -4.26
CA GLU A 54 -9.94 4.62 -5.09
C GLU A 54 -8.93 3.50 -4.79
N CYS A 55 -7.66 3.87 -4.55
CA CYS A 55 -6.62 2.91 -4.19
C CYS A 55 -6.92 2.21 -2.85
N SER A 56 -7.22 2.96 -1.80
CA SER A 56 -7.55 2.40 -0.49
C SER A 56 -8.82 1.54 -0.55
N ASP A 57 -9.83 1.95 -1.31
CA ASP A 57 -11.12 1.26 -1.43
C ASP A 57 -10.97 -0.09 -2.14
N PHE A 58 -10.09 -0.17 -3.13
CA PHE A 58 -9.73 -1.42 -3.78
C PHE A 58 -9.16 -2.46 -2.80
N PHE A 59 -8.44 -2.02 -1.76
CA PHE A 59 -7.93 -2.88 -0.69
C PHE A 59 -8.90 -3.05 0.50
N GLY A 60 -10.17 -2.68 0.35
CA GLY A 60 -11.18 -2.78 1.41
C GLY A 60 -11.33 -1.53 2.28
N GLY A 61 -10.83 -0.39 1.81
CA GLY A 61 -10.88 0.90 2.49
C GLY A 61 -9.72 1.12 3.46
N PRO A 62 -9.53 2.36 3.95
CA PRO A 62 -8.30 2.75 4.65
C PRO A 62 -7.97 1.94 5.90
N SER A 63 -9.00 1.56 6.67
CA SER A 63 -8.78 0.81 7.90
C SER A 63 -8.27 -0.61 7.63
N ILE A 64 -8.76 -1.28 6.59
CA ILE A 64 -8.35 -2.65 6.25
C ILE A 64 -6.99 -2.63 5.60
N SER A 65 -6.79 -1.75 4.61
CA SER A 65 -5.57 -1.71 3.82
C SER A 65 -4.33 -1.40 4.67
N VAL A 66 -4.42 -0.44 5.60
CA VAL A 66 -3.33 -0.11 6.53
C VAL A 66 -3.02 -1.25 7.50
N ASP A 67 -4.06 -1.92 8.04
CA ASP A 67 -3.90 -3.04 8.98
C ASP A 67 -3.11 -4.18 8.33
N VAL A 68 -3.54 -4.58 7.13
CA VAL A 68 -2.94 -5.68 6.38
C VAL A 68 -1.54 -5.32 5.86
N PHE A 69 -1.33 -4.08 5.43
CA PHE A 69 -0.02 -3.61 4.97
C PHE A 69 1.02 -3.62 6.09
N ASN A 70 0.65 -3.22 7.30
CA ASN A 70 1.56 -3.25 8.45
C ASN A 70 1.96 -4.68 8.81
N ASP A 71 1.01 -5.62 8.79
CA ASP A 71 1.29 -7.03 9.03
C ASP A 71 2.19 -7.64 7.95
N LEU A 72 1.95 -7.31 6.68
CA LEU A 72 2.81 -7.71 5.57
C LEU A 72 4.25 -7.21 5.79
N LEU A 73 4.42 -5.95 6.16
CA LEU A 73 5.73 -5.34 6.37
C LEU A 73 6.43 -5.82 7.65
N GLY A 74 5.70 -6.43 8.58
CA GLY A 74 6.24 -7.08 9.77
C GLY A 74 7.12 -8.30 9.47
N SER A 75 6.92 -8.98 8.33
CA SER A 75 7.69 -10.17 7.94
C SER A 75 8.77 -9.91 6.88
N VAL A 76 8.88 -8.67 6.41
CA VAL A 76 9.79 -8.30 5.32
C VAL A 76 11.25 -8.40 5.74
N ARG A 77 12.04 -9.00 4.85
CA ARG A 77 13.50 -9.09 4.93
C ARG A 77 14.13 -8.55 3.66
N LYS A 78 15.42 -8.25 3.73
CA LYS A 78 16.23 -7.85 2.57
C LYS A 78 17.10 -9.04 2.14
N ASP A 79 17.01 -9.41 0.88
CA ASP A 79 17.77 -10.52 0.28
C ASP A 79 18.43 -10.10 -1.04
N TYR A 80 19.31 -10.95 -1.57
CA TYR A 80 19.88 -10.81 -2.91
C TYR A 80 19.25 -11.86 -3.82
N LEU A 81 18.49 -11.41 -4.82
CA LEU A 81 17.77 -12.25 -5.78
C LEU A 81 18.17 -11.85 -7.23
N PRO A 82 17.81 -12.66 -8.25
CA PRO A 82 17.91 -12.23 -9.64
C PRO A 82 17.31 -10.85 -9.84
N ALA A 83 18.02 -9.98 -10.54
CA ALA A 83 17.72 -8.56 -10.52
C ALA A 83 16.48 -8.13 -11.33
N SER A 84 15.84 -9.09 -12.02
CA SER A 84 14.48 -8.93 -12.57
C SER A 84 13.39 -8.98 -11.49
N ILE A 85 13.70 -9.48 -10.28
CA ILE A 85 12.75 -9.60 -9.17
C ILE A 85 12.84 -8.36 -8.29
N GLY A 86 11.71 -7.69 -8.05
CA GLY A 86 11.60 -6.58 -7.11
C GLY A 86 11.39 -7.05 -5.68
N ILE A 87 10.27 -7.71 -5.45
CA ILE A 87 9.91 -8.36 -4.18
C ILE A 87 9.50 -9.80 -4.49
N GLN A 88 9.74 -10.71 -3.56
CA GLN A 88 9.32 -12.10 -3.67
C GLN A 88 8.61 -12.53 -2.39
N MET A 89 7.40 -13.08 -2.52
CA MET A 89 6.72 -13.81 -1.47
C MET A 89 6.82 -15.32 -1.70
N SER A 90 7.13 -16.08 -0.66
CA SER A 90 7.34 -17.53 -0.78
C SER A 90 7.05 -18.28 0.53
N GLY A 91 7.02 -19.60 0.44
CA GLY A 91 6.78 -20.50 1.57
C GLY A 91 5.28 -20.74 1.82
N ALA A 92 4.98 -21.29 2.99
CA ALA A 92 3.59 -21.56 3.37
C ALA A 92 2.79 -20.26 3.57
N THR A 93 1.47 -20.32 3.36
CA THR A 93 0.56 -19.21 3.64
C THR A 93 -0.24 -19.45 4.92
N THR A 94 -0.32 -18.45 5.77
CA THR A 94 -1.18 -18.45 6.96
C THR A 94 -2.37 -17.54 6.72
N ASN A 95 -3.59 -18.07 6.84
CA ASN A 95 -4.80 -17.26 6.79
C ASN A 95 -5.00 -16.54 8.12
N VAL A 96 -5.19 -15.23 8.07
CA VAL A 96 -5.41 -14.36 9.22
C VAL A 96 -6.82 -13.77 9.15
N SER A 97 -7.48 -13.71 10.31
CA SER A 97 -8.77 -13.05 10.48
C SER A 97 -8.60 -11.93 11.51
N SER A 98 -8.62 -10.67 11.06
CA SER A 98 -8.49 -9.53 11.97
C SER A 98 -9.83 -9.24 12.63
N MET A 99 -9.90 -9.40 13.95
CA MET A 99 -11.10 -9.01 14.71
C MET A 99 -11.33 -7.49 14.67
N LYS A 100 -10.26 -6.71 14.55
CA LYS A 100 -10.30 -5.25 14.54
C LYS A 100 -11.02 -4.72 13.29
N THR A 101 -10.66 -5.24 12.12
CA THR A 101 -11.17 -4.74 10.84
C THR A 101 -12.20 -5.67 10.21
N ARG A 102 -12.44 -6.84 10.82
CA ARG A 102 -13.27 -7.94 10.29
C ARG A 102 -12.82 -8.40 8.90
N SER A 103 -11.55 -8.18 8.57
CA SER A 103 -10.95 -8.60 7.31
C SER A 103 -10.39 -10.00 7.40
N LYS A 104 -10.23 -10.63 6.23
CA LYS A 104 -9.48 -11.87 6.04
C LYS A 104 -8.38 -11.61 5.03
N TYR A 105 -7.18 -12.11 5.32
CA TYR A 105 -6.02 -11.98 4.46
C TYR A 105 -5.09 -13.18 4.66
N ARG A 106 -4.08 -13.33 3.81
CA ARG A 106 -3.04 -14.35 3.97
C ARG A 106 -1.67 -13.72 4.09
N LEU A 107 -0.87 -14.22 5.01
CA LEU A 107 0.54 -13.87 5.10
C LEU A 107 1.39 -15.01 4.54
N PHE A 108 2.42 -14.66 3.79
CA PHE A 108 3.42 -15.61 3.33
C PHE A 108 4.51 -15.76 4.39
N GLU A 109 5.03 -16.97 4.54
CA GLU A 109 6.13 -17.29 5.44
C GLU A 109 7.34 -16.37 5.25
N LYS A 110 7.64 -16.03 3.99
CA LYS A 110 8.77 -15.18 3.63
C LYS A 110 8.38 -14.09 2.65
N VAL A 111 8.76 -12.85 2.94
CA VAL A 111 8.69 -11.70 2.03
C VAL A 111 10.06 -11.06 1.91
N SER A 112 10.61 -11.06 0.70
CA SER A 112 11.99 -10.66 0.42
C SER A 112 12.04 -9.48 -0.53
N ILE A 113 12.51 -8.33 -0.07
CA ILE A 113 12.86 -7.21 -0.96
C ILE A 113 14.25 -7.47 -1.53
N ASN A 114 14.37 -7.43 -2.86
CA ASN A 114 15.63 -7.67 -3.54
C ASN A 114 16.56 -6.44 -3.52
N ALA A 115 17.66 -6.52 -2.77
CA ALA A 115 18.71 -5.51 -2.70
C ALA A 115 19.43 -5.27 -4.04
N ASN A 116 19.37 -6.24 -4.96
CA ASN A 116 19.95 -6.13 -6.30
C ASN A 116 18.90 -5.79 -7.38
N GLY A 117 17.64 -5.61 -7.00
CA GLY A 117 16.51 -5.47 -7.91
C GLY A 117 16.06 -4.03 -8.15
N PRO A 118 14.91 -3.85 -8.83
CA PRO A 118 14.34 -2.55 -9.16
C PRO A 118 13.95 -1.71 -7.94
N PHE A 119 13.90 -2.29 -6.73
CA PHE A 119 13.63 -1.52 -5.50
C PHE A 119 14.76 -0.53 -5.17
N TYR A 120 16.01 -0.91 -5.45
CA TYR A 120 17.21 -0.14 -5.10
C TYR A 120 18.05 0.32 -6.29
N ARG A 121 17.92 -0.33 -7.46
CA ARG A 121 18.85 -0.12 -8.58
C ARG A 121 18.13 0.29 -9.85
N ARG A 122 18.78 1.13 -10.67
CA ARG A 122 18.33 1.45 -12.04
C ARG A 122 19.04 0.62 -13.12
N ARG A 123 20.28 0.24 -12.85
CA ARG A 123 21.17 -0.53 -13.72
C ARG A 123 21.98 -1.47 -12.84
N HIS A 124 22.44 -2.58 -13.40
CA HIS A 124 23.28 -3.52 -12.65
C HIS A 124 24.72 -3.00 -12.49
N SER A 125 25.25 -2.35 -13.54
CA SER A 125 26.51 -1.59 -13.58
C SER A 125 26.43 -0.53 -14.68
N GLU A 126 27.45 0.33 -14.82
CA GLU A 126 27.49 1.34 -15.91
C GLU A 126 27.48 0.71 -17.32
N THR A 127 28.02 -0.51 -17.44
CA THR A 127 28.17 -1.24 -18.71
C THR A 127 27.11 -2.32 -18.92
N GLN A 128 26.25 -2.58 -17.93
CA GLN A 128 25.24 -3.64 -17.98
C GLN A 128 23.85 -3.13 -18.37
N PRO A 129 22.95 -4.04 -18.80
CA PRO A 129 21.58 -3.68 -19.15
C PRO A 129 20.86 -2.92 -18.03
N THR A 130 19.99 -2.01 -18.44
CA THR A 130 19.06 -1.33 -17.54
C THR A 130 18.09 -2.32 -16.93
N ILE A 131 17.83 -2.19 -15.64
CA ILE A 131 16.77 -2.96 -14.98
C ILE A 131 15.44 -2.57 -15.63
N PRO A 132 14.55 -3.53 -15.96
CA PRO A 132 13.25 -3.21 -16.53
C PRO A 132 12.43 -2.27 -15.65
N ARG A 133 11.48 -1.57 -16.28
CA ARG A 133 10.49 -0.76 -15.55
C ARG A 133 9.61 -1.65 -14.67
N VAL A 134 9.16 -1.09 -13.55
CA VAL A 134 8.09 -1.67 -12.74
C VAL A 134 6.81 -1.00 -13.19
N GLY A 135 6.01 -1.72 -13.97
CA GLY A 135 4.84 -1.11 -14.60
C GLY A 135 5.24 0.01 -15.56
N THR A 136 4.62 1.18 -15.44
CA THR A 136 5.04 2.39 -16.18
C THR A 136 6.24 3.13 -15.57
N PHE A 137 6.60 2.83 -14.32
CA PHE A 137 7.61 3.58 -13.58
C PHE A 137 9.03 3.08 -13.78
N GLN A 138 9.99 4.01 -13.77
CA GLN A 138 11.41 3.66 -13.79
C GLN A 138 11.79 2.96 -12.47
N PRO A 139 12.68 1.96 -12.51
CA PRO A 139 13.15 1.32 -11.28
C PRO A 139 13.88 2.34 -10.40
N ASN A 140 13.98 2.04 -9.10
CA ASN A 140 14.59 2.90 -8.09
C ASN A 140 14.04 4.34 -8.12
N THR A 141 12.71 4.45 -8.19
CA THR A 141 11.94 5.68 -8.00
C THR A 141 10.99 5.49 -6.82
N ARG A 142 10.41 6.58 -6.29
CA ARG A 142 9.44 6.47 -5.18
C ARG A 142 8.21 5.70 -5.65
N GLU A 143 7.74 6.03 -6.83
CA GLU A 143 6.60 5.47 -7.51
C GLU A 143 6.74 3.96 -7.72
N ALA A 144 7.88 3.50 -8.27
CA ALA A 144 8.10 2.08 -8.48
C ALA A 144 8.10 1.29 -7.16
N ARG A 145 8.69 1.83 -6.08
CA ARG A 145 8.73 1.15 -4.77
C ARG A 145 7.35 1.01 -4.16
N VAL A 146 6.55 2.07 -4.23
CA VAL A 146 5.15 2.03 -3.78
C VAL A 146 4.34 1.06 -4.63
N LEU A 147 4.51 1.07 -5.96
CA LEU A 147 3.83 0.11 -6.83
C LEU A 147 4.20 -1.34 -6.49
N MET A 148 5.46 -1.63 -6.20
CA MET A 148 5.87 -2.98 -5.74
C MET A 148 5.17 -3.36 -4.43
N PHE A 149 5.10 -2.46 -3.44
CA PHE A 149 4.39 -2.74 -2.19
C PHE A 149 2.89 -2.95 -2.36
N LEU A 150 2.23 -2.14 -3.20
CA LEU A 150 0.80 -2.30 -3.49
C LEU A 150 0.51 -3.57 -4.29
N HIS A 151 1.43 -3.98 -5.17
CA HIS A 151 1.38 -5.28 -5.86
C HIS A 151 1.38 -6.43 -4.86
N GLU A 152 2.35 -6.46 -3.94
CA GLU A 152 2.41 -7.53 -2.93
C GLU A 152 1.17 -7.52 -2.01
N LEU A 153 0.70 -6.34 -1.62
CA LEU A 153 -0.53 -6.20 -0.84
C LEU A 153 -1.75 -6.81 -1.56
N GLY A 154 -1.82 -6.70 -2.88
CA GLY A 154 -2.90 -7.27 -3.68
C GLY A 154 -2.94 -8.80 -3.66
N HIS A 155 -1.82 -9.47 -3.45
CA HIS A 155 -1.80 -10.93 -3.25
C HIS A 155 -2.28 -11.34 -1.84
N VAL A 156 -2.15 -10.44 -0.87
CA VAL A 156 -2.41 -10.69 0.55
C VAL A 156 -3.88 -10.47 0.91
N VAL A 157 -4.51 -9.44 0.33
CA VAL A 157 -5.89 -9.02 0.67
C VAL A 157 -6.95 -9.89 -0.03
N GLN A 158 -8.00 -10.23 0.71
CA GLN A 158 -9.20 -10.91 0.19
C GLN A 158 -10.39 -9.94 0.14
N ALA A 159 -11.16 -9.98 -0.95
CA ALA A 159 -12.46 -9.35 -1.07
C ALA A 159 -13.47 -10.36 -1.64
N ASP A 160 -14.66 -10.43 -1.04
CA ASP A 160 -15.74 -11.34 -1.46
C ASP A 160 -15.31 -12.81 -1.61
N GLY A 161 -14.43 -13.26 -0.69
CA GLY A 161 -13.90 -14.62 -0.69
C GLY A 161 -12.84 -14.90 -1.78
N LYS A 162 -12.42 -13.89 -2.54
CA LYS A 162 -11.40 -14.00 -3.59
C LYS A 162 -10.19 -13.11 -3.27
N TRP A 163 -9.00 -13.60 -3.59
CA TRP A 163 -7.78 -12.79 -3.52
C TRP A 163 -7.85 -11.68 -4.57
N LEU A 164 -7.46 -10.45 -4.22
CA LEU A 164 -7.51 -9.32 -5.16
C LEU A 164 -6.65 -9.56 -6.39
N LEU A 165 -5.48 -10.18 -6.19
CA LEU A 165 -4.57 -10.66 -7.21
C LEU A 165 -4.30 -12.17 -7.04
N PRO A 166 -4.36 -12.98 -8.10
CA PRO A 166 -3.87 -14.36 -8.06
C PRO A 166 -2.35 -14.38 -7.89
N ASP A 167 -1.79 -15.48 -7.37
CA ASP A 167 -0.34 -15.62 -7.22
C ASP A 167 0.39 -15.57 -8.57
N ASP A 168 1.43 -14.74 -8.67
CA ASP A 168 2.23 -14.59 -9.89
C ASP A 168 2.96 -15.90 -10.26
N GLY A 169 3.42 -16.64 -9.26
CA GLY A 169 4.22 -17.84 -9.45
C GLY A 169 5.50 -17.57 -10.26
N ARG A 170 5.65 -18.24 -11.40
CA ARG A 170 6.74 -18.01 -12.38
C ARG A 170 6.24 -17.36 -13.68
N ASP A 171 4.99 -16.89 -13.72
CA ASP A 171 4.40 -16.26 -14.89
C ASP A 171 4.63 -14.75 -14.85
N GLU A 172 5.71 -14.29 -15.49
CA GLU A 172 5.99 -12.85 -15.61
C GLU A 172 4.86 -12.09 -16.34
N GLY A 173 4.16 -12.75 -17.26
CA GLY A 173 3.02 -12.16 -17.95
C GLY A 173 1.86 -11.89 -17.00
N LEU A 174 1.59 -12.81 -16.07
CA LEU A 174 0.62 -12.63 -15.00
C LEU A 174 1.06 -11.52 -14.04
N SER A 175 2.32 -11.53 -13.62
CA SER A 175 2.88 -10.48 -12.77
C SER A 175 2.68 -9.09 -13.39
N ARG A 176 2.99 -8.93 -14.68
CA ARG A 176 2.75 -7.66 -15.41
C ARG A 176 1.28 -7.26 -15.48
N ARG A 177 0.35 -8.21 -15.63
CA ARG A 177 -1.10 -7.92 -15.63
C ARG A 177 -1.58 -7.50 -14.24
N ASN A 178 -1.09 -8.17 -13.20
CA ASN A 178 -1.38 -7.85 -11.81
C ASN A 178 -0.84 -6.46 -11.45
N THR A 179 0.40 -6.14 -11.82
CA THR A 179 0.98 -4.80 -11.67
C THR A 179 0.13 -3.74 -12.40
N ARG A 180 -0.28 -4.00 -13.64
CA ARG A 180 -1.13 -3.06 -14.40
C ARG A 180 -2.46 -2.82 -13.69
N LYS A 181 -3.09 -3.85 -13.14
CA LYS A 181 -4.33 -3.71 -12.38
C LYS A 181 -4.16 -2.78 -11.18
N ILE A 182 -3.01 -2.84 -10.48
CA ILE A 182 -2.70 -1.89 -9.41
C ILE A 182 -2.50 -0.47 -9.96
N GLU A 183 -1.79 -0.30 -11.07
CA GLU A 183 -1.62 1.01 -11.70
C GLU A 183 -2.92 1.63 -12.22
N ASP A 184 -3.84 0.81 -12.72
CA ASP A 184 -5.14 1.28 -13.22
C ASP A 184 -5.99 1.87 -12.08
N VAL A 185 -5.80 1.39 -10.85
CA VAL A 185 -6.58 1.79 -9.67
C VAL A 185 -5.86 2.84 -8.82
N CYS A 186 -4.55 2.68 -8.60
CA CYS A 186 -3.76 3.50 -7.68
C CYS A 186 -2.83 4.49 -8.42
N GLY A 187 -2.90 4.52 -9.75
CA GLY A 187 -1.89 5.20 -10.57
C GLY A 187 -1.81 6.70 -10.30
N ASP A 188 -2.94 7.35 -10.01
CA ASP A 188 -2.96 8.79 -9.77
C ASP A 188 -2.28 9.16 -8.45
N GLU A 189 -2.56 8.43 -7.38
CA GLU A 189 -1.90 8.59 -6.08
C GLU A 189 -0.40 8.32 -6.20
N ILE A 190 -0.01 7.23 -6.89
CA ILE A 190 1.40 6.89 -7.09
C ILE A 190 2.11 7.98 -7.89
N ARG A 191 1.53 8.47 -9.00
CA ARG A 191 2.11 9.53 -9.83
C ARG A 191 2.27 10.85 -9.08
N ASN A 192 1.42 11.12 -8.10
CA ASN A 192 1.50 12.36 -7.31
C ASN A 192 2.71 12.38 -6.35
N LEU A 193 3.28 11.22 -6.01
CA LEU A 193 4.54 11.14 -5.22
C LEU A 193 5.72 11.82 -5.92
N GLY A 194 5.77 11.76 -7.25
CA GLY A 194 6.82 12.39 -8.06
C GLY A 194 6.70 13.91 -8.16
N LYS A 195 5.51 14.46 -7.91
CA LYS A 195 5.22 15.91 -8.05
C LYS A 195 5.50 16.69 -6.77
N GLY A 196 5.43 16.04 -5.61
CA GLY A 196 5.51 16.67 -4.28
C GLY A 196 6.85 17.32 -3.87
N ASN A 197 7.86 17.34 -4.75
CA ASN A 197 9.16 18.00 -4.50
C ASN A 197 9.45 19.18 -5.45
N ILE A 198 8.51 19.57 -6.31
CA ILE A 198 8.64 20.84 -7.04
C ILE A 198 8.06 21.90 -6.12
N ALA A 199 8.89 22.47 -5.25
CA ALA A 199 8.54 23.73 -4.59
C ALA A 199 8.08 24.71 -5.69
N PRO A 200 6.96 25.42 -5.52
CA PRO A 200 6.57 26.45 -6.47
C PRO A 200 7.72 27.44 -6.50
N THR A 201 8.44 27.47 -7.62
CA THR A 201 9.37 28.56 -7.90
C THR A 201 8.46 29.76 -8.05
N SER A 202 8.34 30.55 -7.00
CA SER A 202 7.76 31.88 -7.09
C SER A 202 8.67 32.66 -8.03
N VAL A 203 8.31 32.66 -9.31
CA VAL A 203 8.84 33.61 -10.27
C VAL A 203 8.28 34.96 -9.82
N THR A 204 9.01 35.64 -8.94
CA THR A 204 8.88 37.08 -8.79
C THR A 204 9.36 37.67 -10.12
N ARG A 205 8.38 38.03 -10.96
CA ARG A 205 8.60 38.99 -12.03
C ARG A 205 8.82 40.34 -11.35
N ASP A 206 10.06 40.61 -10.96
CA ASP A 206 10.48 41.97 -10.69
C ASP A 206 10.86 42.63 -12.02
N ASP A 207 10.10 43.69 -12.29
CA ASP A 207 10.50 44.93 -12.93
C ASP A 207 10.90 44.93 -14.41
N VAL A 208 9.86 45.14 -15.21
CA VAL A 208 9.90 46.12 -16.30
C VAL A 208 10.04 47.51 -15.68
N ARG A 209 11.22 48.13 -15.85
CA ARG A 209 11.31 49.58 -16.05
C ARG A 209 12.53 49.96 -16.88
#